data_AF-A0A0W0H701-F1
#
_entry.id   AF-A0A0W0H701-F1
#
_cell.length_a   1.000
_cell.length_b   1.000
_cell.length_c   1.000
_cell.angle_alpha   90.00
_cell.angle_beta   90.00
_cell.angle_gamma   90.00
#
_symmetry.space_group_name_H-M   'P 1'
#
loop_
_entity.id
_entity.type
_entity.pdbx_description
1 polymer ?
#
loop_
_entity_poly.entity_id
_entity_poly.type
_entity_poly.pdbx_seq_one_letter_code
_entity_poly.pdbx_strand_id
1 'polypeptide(L)'
;MANTPYPQSYYAASANPAPERPALQGEVETDVCVIGAGYTGLSSALFLLENGFRVTVLEAAKVGFGASGRNGGQIVNSYSRDIDVIERTVGPRQAQLLGQMAFEGASIIRDRVSRYGIQCDLKDGGVFAALTGKQLAHLEAQQRLWERYGHSKLELMDKRRINEVVACDQYIGGLLDMTGGHIHPLNLALGEAAAVETLGGTIYEQSAAIRIERGANPVVHTAQGKVRAKFIIVAGNAYLGNLVPELAAKSMPCGTQVITTEPLSDELAKTLLPQDYCVEDCNYLLDYYRLSADKRLIFGGGVVYGARDPANIEAIIRPKMIKAFPQLKNVKIDYAWTGNFLLTLSRLPQVGRLGDNIYYSQGCSGHGVTYTHLAGKVLAEALRGQAERFDAFADLPHYPFPGGQMLRTPLTALGAWYYSLRDRLGF
;
A
#
# COMPACT_ATOMS: atom_id res chain seq x y z
N MET A 1 -3.78 4.15 23.51
CA MET A 1 -5.22 4.21 23.78
C MET A 1 -5.74 2.79 23.74
N ALA A 2 -6.37 2.31 24.81
CA ALA A 2 -6.98 0.99 24.79
C ALA A 2 -8.25 1.02 23.93
N ASN A 3 -8.44 -0.01 23.11
CA ASN A 3 -9.62 -0.26 22.28
C ASN A 3 -9.88 0.76 21.16
N THR A 4 -8.90 0.93 20.25
CA THR A 4 -9.06 1.81 19.07
C THR A 4 -9.92 1.12 18.00
N PRO A 5 -11.13 1.63 17.67
CA PRO A 5 -11.99 1.05 16.63
C PRO A 5 -11.51 1.40 15.22
N TYR A 6 -11.98 0.68 14.19
CA TYR A 6 -11.74 1.07 12.80
C TYR A 6 -12.31 2.46 12.49
N PRO A 7 -11.71 3.20 11.53
CA PRO A 7 -12.28 4.47 11.08
C PRO A 7 -13.63 4.25 10.39
N GLN A 8 -14.49 5.27 10.42
CA GLN A 8 -15.73 5.31 9.65
C GLN A 8 -15.40 5.36 8.15
N SER A 9 -15.31 4.20 7.52
CA SER A 9 -14.96 4.02 6.10
C SER A 9 -15.85 2.94 5.50
N TYR A 10 -15.99 2.96 4.17
CA TYR A 10 -16.73 1.91 3.46
C TYR A 10 -16.19 0.52 3.82
N TYR A 11 -14.86 0.36 3.85
CA TYR A 11 -14.24 -0.93 4.14
C TYR A 11 -14.53 -1.44 5.53
N ALA A 12 -14.53 -0.57 6.55
CA ALA A 12 -14.88 -1.00 7.90
C ALA A 12 -16.37 -1.36 8.02
N ALA A 13 -17.24 -0.65 7.30
CA ALA A 13 -18.68 -0.88 7.32
C ALA A 13 -19.12 -2.13 6.55
N SER A 14 -18.37 -2.54 5.53
CA SER A 14 -18.65 -3.69 4.67
C SER A 14 -17.69 -4.87 4.89
N ALA A 15 -16.83 -4.80 5.90
CA ALA A 15 -15.89 -5.86 6.21
C ALA A 15 -16.61 -7.17 6.58
N ASN A 16 -16.01 -8.28 6.19
CA ASN A 16 -16.41 -9.59 6.67
C ASN A 16 -16.21 -9.68 8.20
N PRO A 17 -17.04 -10.47 8.91
CA PRO A 17 -16.83 -10.73 10.32
C PRO A 17 -15.42 -11.28 10.58
N ALA A 18 -14.79 -10.80 11.65
CA ALA A 18 -13.51 -11.29 12.12
C ALA A 18 -13.59 -11.53 13.63
N PRO A 19 -12.89 -12.55 14.16
CA PRO A 19 -12.87 -12.80 15.60
C PRO A 19 -12.20 -11.65 16.35
N GLU A 20 -12.59 -11.44 17.60
CA GLU A 20 -11.83 -10.59 18.50
C GLU A 20 -10.51 -11.27 18.85
N ARG A 21 -9.42 -10.51 18.81
CA ARG A 21 -8.09 -10.99 19.17
C ARG A 21 -7.71 -10.41 20.52
N PRO A 22 -7.22 -11.24 21.46
CA PRO A 22 -6.91 -10.77 22.80
C PRO A 22 -5.72 -9.80 22.80
N ALA A 23 -5.66 -8.95 23.82
CA ALA A 23 -4.44 -8.22 24.12
C ALA A 23 -3.39 -9.16 24.72
N LEU A 24 -2.11 -8.89 24.44
CA LEU A 24 -0.99 -9.62 25.01
C LEU A 24 -0.98 -9.44 26.53
N GLN A 25 -1.02 -10.56 27.25
CA GLN A 25 -0.84 -10.64 28.70
C GLN A 25 0.42 -11.45 29.01
N GLY A 26 1.24 -10.97 29.94
CA GLY A 26 2.40 -11.72 30.43
C GLY A 26 3.53 -11.84 29.39
N GLU A 27 4.23 -12.98 29.40
CA GLU A 27 5.41 -13.20 28.57
C GLU A 27 5.17 -14.30 27.54
N VAL A 28 5.56 -14.03 26.29
CA VAL A 28 5.53 -14.99 25.18
C VAL A 28 6.94 -15.15 24.60
N GLU A 29 7.32 -16.38 24.29
CA GLU A 29 8.53 -16.71 23.54
C GLU A 29 8.17 -17.15 22.12
N THR A 30 8.90 -16.64 21.14
CA THR A 30 8.64 -16.94 19.72
C THR A 30 9.95 -16.93 18.94
N ASP A 31 9.95 -17.43 17.69
CA ASP A 31 11.14 -17.29 16.84
C ASP A 31 11.17 -15.90 16.22
N VAL A 32 10.01 -15.39 15.75
CA VAL A 32 9.90 -14.06 15.15
C VAL A 32 8.74 -13.26 15.78
N CYS A 33 9.05 -12.07 16.30
CA CYS A 33 8.04 -11.09 16.68
C CYS A 33 7.83 -10.07 15.54
N VAL A 34 6.62 -9.95 15.04
CA VAL A 34 6.24 -8.99 13.99
C VAL A 34 5.48 -7.83 14.63
N ILE A 35 5.93 -6.60 14.42
CA ILE A 35 5.30 -5.39 14.94
C ILE A 35 4.46 -4.76 13.81
N GLY A 36 3.14 -4.84 13.93
CA GLY A 36 2.14 -4.32 12.99
C GLY A 36 1.47 -5.41 12.18
N ALA A 37 0.14 -5.48 12.24
CA ALA A 37 -0.69 -6.42 11.47
C ALA A 37 -1.30 -5.77 10.22
N GLY A 38 -0.48 -4.99 9.49
CA GLY A 38 -0.75 -4.60 8.11
C GLY A 38 -0.12 -5.58 7.11
N TYR A 39 -0.28 -5.33 5.81
CA TYR A 39 0.17 -6.23 4.74
C TYR A 39 1.63 -6.67 4.86
N THR A 40 2.57 -5.77 5.17
CA THR A 40 3.98 -6.16 5.36
C THR A 40 4.12 -7.20 6.48
N GLY A 41 3.46 -6.98 7.61
CA GLY A 41 3.55 -7.86 8.77
C GLY A 41 2.82 -9.18 8.56
N LEU A 42 1.60 -9.14 8.01
CA LEU A 42 0.81 -10.33 7.70
C LEU A 42 1.49 -11.19 6.63
N SER A 43 1.96 -10.57 5.54
CA SER A 43 2.70 -11.28 4.50
C SER A 43 4.00 -11.91 5.04
N SER A 44 4.77 -11.17 5.85
CA SER A 44 5.97 -11.72 6.51
C SER A 44 5.62 -12.92 7.39
N ALA A 45 4.58 -12.80 8.21
CA ALA A 45 4.13 -13.86 9.11
C ALA A 45 3.73 -15.11 8.35
N LEU A 46 2.95 -14.98 7.27
CA LEU A 46 2.54 -16.11 6.43
C LEU A 46 3.75 -16.84 5.83
N PHE A 47 4.68 -16.12 5.19
CA PHE A 47 5.87 -16.76 4.63
C PHE A 47 6.74 -17.44 5.70
N LEU A 48 6.87 -16.85 6.88
CA LEU A 48 7.62 -17.44 7.99
C LEU A 48 6.93 -18.70 8.54
N LEU A 49 5.62 -18.66 8.75
CA LEU A 49 4.83 -19.79 9.25
C LEU A 49 4.83 -20.97 8.27
N GLU A 50 4.70 -20.69 6.97
CA GLU A 50 4.83 -21.70 5.90
C GLU A 50 6.21 -22.37 5.88
N ASN A 51 7.22 -21.73 6.47
CA ASN A 51 8.58 -22.26 6.60
C ASN A 51 8.89 -22.75 8.03
N GLY A 52 7.87 -22.96 8.87
CA GLY A 52 8.00 -23.62 10.17
C GLY A 52 8.49 -22.74 11.32
N PHE A 53 8.55 -21.41 11.15
CA PHE A 53 8.86 -20.50 12.25
C PHE A 53 7.65 -20.33 13.18
N ARG A 54 7.90 -20.21 14.50
CA ARG A 54 6.88 -19.68 15.41
C ARG A 54 6.83 -18.17 15.29
N VAL A 55 5.65 -17.62 15.03
CA VAL A 55 5.45 -16.19 14.78
C VAL A 55 4.40 -15.61 15.73
N THR A 56 4.74 -14.48 16.33
CA THR A 56 3.81 -13.67 17.12
C THR A 56 3.71 -12.28 16.52
N VAL A 57 2.50 -11.83 16.20
CA VAL A 57 2.23 -10.49 15.66
C VAL A 57 1.64 -9.61 16.76
N LEU A 58 2.17 -8.40 16.92
CA LEU A 58 1.67 -7.38 17.83
C LEU A 58 1.05 -6.24 17.02
N GLU A 59 -0.24 -5.98 17.23
CA GLU A 59 -0.99 -4.90 16.60
C GLU A 59 -1.47 -3.91 17.65
N ALA A 60 -1.22 -2.62 17.42
CA ALA A 60 -1.57 -1.56 18.36
C ALA A 60 -3.09 -1.31 18.44
N ALA A 61 -3.79 -1.49 17.33
CA ALA A 61 -5.23 -1.35 17.21
C ALA A 61 -5.85 -2.68 16.78
N LYS A 62 -6.32 -2.78 15.53
CA LYS A 62 -6.91 -3.98 14.92
C LYS A 62 -6.19 -4.36 13.64
N VAL A 63 -6.28 -5.62 13.22
CA VAL A 63 -5.70 -6.10 11.96
C VAL A 63 -6.08 -5.18 10.79
N GLY A 64 -5.12 -4.78 9.98
CA GLY A 64 -5.39 -3.90 8.84
C GLY A 64 -5.85 -2.49 9.20
N PHE A 65 -5.81 -2.07 10.49
CA PHE A 65 -6.29 -0.75 10.92
C PHE A 65 -5.64 0.41 10.18
N GLY A 66 -4.36 0.29 9.81
CA GLY A 66 -3.60 1.34 9.15
C GLY A 66 -3.88 1.48 7.64
N ALA A 67 -2.83 1.76 6.86
CA ALA A 67 -2.92 1.94 5.41
C ALA A 67 -3.51 0.72 4.68
N SER A 68 -3.23 -0.48 5.17
CA SER A 68 -3.65 -1.74 4.56
C SER A 68 -5.16 -1.92 4.49
N GLY A 69 -5.94 -1.39 5.43
CA GLY A 69 -7.41 -1.45 5.39
C GLY A 69 -8.10 -0.20 4.87
N ARG A 70 -7.36 0.83 4.43
CA ARG A 70 -7.89 2.16 4.07
C ARG A 70 -7.53 2.65 2.68
N ASN A 71 -6.67 1.94 1.96
CA ASN A 71 -6.16 2.36 0.65
C ASN A 71 -7.22 2.23 -0.47
N GLY A 72 -6.89 2.66 -1.68
CA GLY A 72 -7.79 2.58 -2.85
C GLY A 72 -8.22 1.17 -3.26
N GLY A 73 -7.58 0.13 -2.72
CA GLY A 73 -7.85 -1.27 -3.04
C GLY A 73 -7.31 -1.67 -4.40
N GLN A 74 -6.37 -0.92 -4.99
CA GLN A 74 -5.81 -1.20 -6.31
C GLN A 74 -4.53 -2.03 -6.21
N ILE A 75 -4.43 -3.06 -7.04
CA ILE A 75 -3.22 -3.85 -7.30
C ILE A 75 -2.49 -3.15 -8.45
N VAL A 76 -1.63 -2.21 -8.07
CA VAL A 76 -0.76 -1.48 -9.00
C VAL A 76 0.62 -2.10 -8.95
N ASN A 77 1.09 -2.60 -10.09
CA ASN A 77 2.40 -3.25 -10.19
C ASN A 77 3.55 -2.26 -10.23
N SER A 78 4.77 -2.76 -10.02
CA SER A 78 5.99 -1.96 -9.93
C SER A 78 6.07 -1.08 -8.67
N TYR A 79 6.97 -0.10 -8.69
CA TYR A 79 7.31 0.76 -7.55
C TYR A 79 6.84 2.19 -7.78
N SER A 80 6.89 3.04 -6.74
CA SER A 80 6.57 4.47 -6.88
C SER A 80 7.53 5.24 -7.81
N ARG A 81 8.63 4.63 -8.25
CA ARG A 81 9.58 5.18 -9.22
C ARG A 81 9.79 4.12 -10.29
N ASP A 82 9.89 4.55 -11.53
CA ASP A 82 10.15 3.65 -12.65
C ASP A 82 11.48 2.91 -12.50
N ILE A 83 11.55 1.71 -13.07
CA ILE A 83 12.71 0.82 -12.94
C ILE A 83 13.97 1.46 -13.55
N ASP A 84 13.84 2.24 -14.62
CA ASP A 84 14.97 2.95 -15.23
C ASP A 84 15.53 4.07 -14.34
N VAL A 85 14.68 4.72 -13.53
CA VAL A 85 15.11 5.69 -12.51
C VAL A 85 15.84 4.97 -11.37
N ILE A 86 15.34 3.79 -10.97
CA ILE A 86 16.00 2.93 -9.99
C ILE A 86 17.39 2.52 -10.49
N GLU A 87 17.49 2.10 -11.76
CA GLU A 87 18.75 1.71 -12.41
C GLU A 87 19.82 2.80 -12.35
N ARG A 88 19.45 4.06 -12.60
CA ARG A 88 20.38 5.20 -12.48
C ARG A 88 20.87 5.44 -11.06
N THR A 89 20.20 4.88 -10.06
CA THR A 89 20.48 5.10 -8.64
C THR A 89 21.33 3.98 -8.03
N VAL A 90 21.05 2.72 -8.35
CA VAL A 90 21.69 1.55 -7.71
C VAL A 90 22.55 0.70 -8.67
N GLY A 91 22.65 1.09 -9.94
CA GLY A 91 23.39 0.35 -10.95
C GLY A 91 22.60 -0.83 -11.56
N PRO A 92 23.11 -1.40 -12.67
CA PRO A 92 22.33 -2.32 -13.51
C PRO A 92 22.04 -3.67 -12.85
N ARG A 93 22.96 -4.21 -12.04
CA ARG A 93 22.75 -5.52 -11.37
C ARG A 93 21.61 -5.45 -10.35
N GLN A 94 21.65 -4.47 -9.45
CA GLN A 94 20.62 -4.27 -8.44
C GLN A 94 19.27 -3.94 -9.09
N ALA A 95 19.26 -3.12 -10.13
CA ALA A 95 18.05 -2.79 -10.86
C ALA A 95 17.47 -3.98 -11.63
N GLN A 96 18.30 -4.91 -12.11
CA GLN A 96 17.83 -6.16 -12.69
C GLN A 96 17.07 -7.00 -11.66
N LEU A 97 17.60 -7.14 -10.44
CA LEU A 97 16.93 -7.85 -9.35
C LEU A 97 15.61 -7.17 -8.96
N LEU A 98 15.61 -5.85 -8.80
CA LEU A 98 14.39 -5.08 -8.50
C LEU A 98 13.36 -5.19 -9.64
N GLY A 99 13.79 -5.12 -10.90
CA GLY A 99 12.90 -5.28 -12.05
C GLY A 99 12.27 -6.68 -12.14
N GLN A 100 13.02 -7.74 -11.83
CA GLN A 100 12.49 -9.10 -11.76
C GLN A 100 11.45 -9.27 -10.65
N MET A 101 11.63 -8.58 -9.52
CA MET A 101 10.70 -8.65 -8.40
C MET A 101 9.48 -7.72 -8.53
N ALA A 102 9.55 -6.70 -9.38
CA ALA A 102 8.57 -5.62 -9.50
C ALA A 102 7.11 -6.08 -9.71
N PHE A 103 6.92 -7.29 -10.25
CA PHE A 103 5.62 -7.84 -10.61
C PHE A 103 5.19 -9.03 -9.73
N GLU A 104 6.04 -9.50 -8.82
CA GLU A 104 5.73 -10.66 -7.96
C GLU A 104 4.61 -10.36 -6.95
N GLY A 105 4.46 -9.10 -6.54
CA GLY A 105 3.49 -8.70 -5.51
C GLY A 105 2.04 -9.06 -5.86
N ALA A 106 1.62 -8.80 -7.10
CA ALA A 106 0.28 -9.18 -7.57
C ALA A 106 0.09 -10.70 -7.59
N SER A 107 1.10 -11.45 -8.03
CA SER A 107 1.06 -12.93 -8.00
C SER A 107 0.97 -13.48 -6.58
N ILE A 108 1.69 -12.89 -5.62
CA ILE A 108 1.62 -13.29 -4.21
C ILE A 108 0.20 -13.06 -3.67
N ILE A 109 -0.39 -11.89 -3.90
CA ILE A 109 -1.77 -11.59 -3.46
C ILE A 109 -2.74 -12.63 -4.00
N ARG A 110 -2.67 -12.93 -5.30
CA ARG A 110 -3.55 -13.92 -5.96
C ARG A 110 -3.36 -15.32 -5.41
N ASP A 111 -2.11 -15.74 -5.16
CA ASP A 111 -1.82 -17.00 -4.47
C ASP A 111 -2.44 -17.02 -3.07
N ARG A 112 -2.31 -15.94 -2.28
CA ARG A 112 -2.88 -15.88 -0.92
C ARG A 112 -4.40 -15.98 -0.95
N VAL A 113 -5.03 -15.24 -1.85
CA VAL A 113 -6.48 -15.28 -2.04
C VAL A 113 -6.96 -16.68 -2.40
N SER A 114 -6.31 -17.33 -3.38
CA SER A 114 -6.69 -18.67 -3.81
C SER A 114 -6.39 -19.74 -2.77
N ARG A 115 -5.19 -19.73 -2.17
CA ARG A 115 -4.72 -20.74 -1.22
C ARG A 115 -5.52 -20.75 0.08
N TYR A 116 -5.87 -19.57 0.58
CA TYR A 116 -6.57 -19.42 1.87
C TYR A 116 -8.06 -19.09 1.72
N GLY A 117 -8.59 -19.08 0.49
CA GLY A 117 -10.01 -18.83 0.24
C GLY A 117 -10.48 -17.44 0.67
N ILE A 118 -9.61 -16.42 0.56
CA ILE A 118 -9.89 -15.08 1.08
C ILE A 118 -10.95 -14.37 0.24
N GLN A 119 -12.08 -14.02 0.88
CA GLN A 119 -13.18 -13.30 0.22
C GLN A 119 -12.92 -11.79 0.25
N CYS A 120 -12.16 -11.28 -0.73
CA CYS A 120 -11.79 -9.86 -0.82
C CYS A 120 -12.13 -9.21 -2.16
N ASP A 121 -13.17 -9.68 -2.86
CA ASP A 121 -13.66 -9.08 -4.11
C ASP A 121 -12.57 -8.84 -5.16
N LEU A 122 -11.65 -9.80 -5.30
CA LEU A 122 -10.53 -9.70 -6.23
C LEU A 122 -11.03 -9.64 -7.68
N LYS A 123 -10.63 -8.60 -8.41
CA LYS A 123 -10.87 -8.43 -9.85
C LYS A 123 -9.57 -8.09 -10.58
N ASP A 124 -9.54 -8.40 -11.87
CA ASP A 124 -8.40 -8.17 -12.75
C ASP A 124 -8.52 -6.84 -13.50
N GLY A 125 -7.38 -6.31 -13.93
CA GLY A 125 -7.30 -5.13 -14.79
C GLY A 125 -7.13 -3.82 -14.01
N GLY A 126 -5.98 -3.18 -14.22
CA GLY A 126 -5.70 -1.82 -13.77
C GLY A 126 -5.30 -0.93 -14.94
N VAL A 127 -5.80 0.30 -14.97
CA VAL A 127 -5.58 1.26 -16.05
C VAL A 127 -4.78 2.46 -15.56
N PHE A 128 -3.68 2.75 -16.24
CA PHE A 128 -2.99 4.04 -16.15
C PHE A 128 -3.53 4.97 -17.25
N ALA A 129 -4.23 6.04 -16.87
CA ALA A 129 -4.94 6.92 -17.79
C ALA A 129 -4.15 8.22 -18.06
N ALA A 130 -3.79 8.45 -19.33
CA ALA A 130 -3.03 9.62 -19.76
C ALA A 130 -3.96 10.79 -20.13
N LEU A 131 -3.66 11.98 -19.61
CA LEU A 131 -4.34 13.24 -19.96
C LEU A 131 -3.60 14.03 -21.05
N THR A 132 -2.30 13.75 -21.23
CA THR A 132 -1.42 14.51 -22.12
C THR A 132 -0.61 13.60 -23.03
N GLY A 133 -0.20 14.11 -24.20
CA GLY A 133 0.61 13.33 -25.16
C GLY A 133 1.93 12.86 -24.56
N LYS A 134 2.52 13.66 -23.66
CA LYS A 134 3.73 13.29 -22.92
C LYS A 134 3.50 12.11 -21.98
N GLN A 135 2.38 12.08 -21.25
CA GLN A 135 2.02 10.93 -20.41
C GLN A 135 1.79 9.67 -21.25
N LEU A 136 1.11 9.78 -22.40
CA LEU A 136 0.89 8.63 -23.28
C LEU A 136 2.21 8.07 -23.86
N ALA A 137 3.12 8.95 -24.31
CA ALA A 137 4.45 8.54 -24.77
C ALA A 137 5.29 7.90 -23.64
N HIS A 138 5.11 8.37 -22.40
CA HIS A 138 5.72 7.74 -21.24
C HIS A 138 5.17 6.33 -20.99
N LEU A 139 3.85 6.14 -21.07
CA LEU A 139 3.22 4.81 -20.95
C LEU A 139 3.70 3.84 -22.04
N GLU A 140 3.88 4.31 -23.27
CA GLU A 140 4.45 3.50 -24.36
C GLU A 140 5.90 3.06 -24.05
N ALA A 141 6.72 3.96 -23.49
CA ALA A 141 8.07 3.61 -23.04
C ALA A 141 8.06 2.67 -21.83
N GLN A 142 7.12 2.85 -20.92
CA GLN A 142 6.94 2.02 -19.73
C GLN A 142 6.50 0.59 -20.11
N GLN A 143 5.59 0.45 -21.07
CA GLN A 143 5.21 -0.86 -21.61
C GLN A 143 6.43 -1.63 -22.10
N ARG A 144 7.24 -1.02 -22.98
CA ARG A 144 8.49 -1.64 -23.48
C ARG A 144 9.47 -1.97 -22.37
N LEU A 145 9.52 -1.18 -21.30
CA LEU A 145 10.38 -1.43 -20.15
C LEU A 145 9.91 -2.65 -19.36
N TRP A 146 8.61 -2.73 -19.06
CA TRP A 146 8.01 -3.81 -18.30
C TRP A 146 8.06 -5.15 -19.05
N GLU A 147 7.84 -5.14 -20.37
CA GLU A 147 7.97 -6.31 -21.24
C GLU A 147 9.38 -6.94 -21.19
N ARG A 148 10.44 -6.13 -21.05
CA ARG A 148 11.82 -6.64 -20.88
C ARG A 148 12.03 -7.44 -19.60
N TYR A 149 11.19 -7.23 -18.60
CA TYR A 149 11.17 -7.98 -17.34
C TYR A 149 10.13 -9.11 -17.35
N GLY A 150 9.58 -9.46 -18.51
CA GLY A 150 8.62 -10.55 -18.67
C GLY A 150 7.17 -10.16 -18.37
N HIS A 151 6.88 -8.87 -18.17
CA HIS A 151 5.54 -8.38 -17.89
C HIS A 151 4.80 -8.00 -19.18
N SER A 152 4.22 -9.00 -19.84
CA SER A 152 3.71 -8.88 -21.21
C SER A 152 2.19 -8.77 -21.33
N LYS A 153 1.46 -8.79 -20.20
CA LYS A 153 -0.02 -8.71 -20.19
C LYS A 153 -0.51 -7.26 -20.17
N LEU A 154 0.02 -6.48 -21.11
CA LEU A 154 -0.19 -5.05 -21.25
C LEU A 154 -0.90 -4.73 -22.57
N GLU A 155 -1.82 -3.76 -22.54
CA GLU A 155 -2.47 -3.20 -23.72
C GLU A 155 -2.33 -1.68 -23.69
N LEU A 156 -1.57 -1.11 -24.64
CA LEU A 156 -1.57 0.33 -24.87
C LEU A 156 -2.84 0.71 -25.61
N MET A 157 -3.59 1.65 -25.04
CA MET A 157 -4.89 2.09 -25.52
C MET A 157 -4.79 3.49 -26.10
N ASP A 158 -5.32 3.66 -27.32
CA ASP A 158 -5.57 4.97 -27.89
C ASP A 158 -6.82 5.63 -27.26
N LYS A 159 -7.14 6.86 -27.69
CA LYS A 159 -8.30 7.61 -27.21
C LYS A 159 -9.64 6.87 -27.40
N ARG A 160 -9.80 6.15 -28.51
CA ARG A 160 -11.04 5.41 -28.78
C ARG A 160 -11.15 4.25 -27.80
N ARG A 161 -10.08 3.47 -27.65
CA ARG A 161 -10.06 2.29 -26.79
C ARG A 161 -10.21 2.63 -25.32
N ILE A 162 -9.56 3.67 -24.82
CA ILE A 162 -9.72 4.05 -23.41
C ILE A 162 -11.15 4.54 -23.09
N ASN A 163 -11.83 5.21 -24.02
CA ASN A 163 -13.22 5.62 -23.85
C ASN A 163 -14.20 4.45 -23.77
N GLU A 164 -13.84 3.29 -24.33
CA GLU A 164 -14.59 2.05 -24.15
C GLU A 164 -14.39 1.46 -22.75
N VAL A 165 -13.27 1.79 -22.09
CA VAL A 165 -12.83 1.26 -20.78
C VAL A 165 -13.28 2.13 -19.59
N VAL A 166 -13.20 3.44 -19.76
CA VAL A 166 -13.59 4.44 -18.77
C VAL A 166 -14.26 5.61 -19.47
N ALA A 167 -15.48 5.93 -19.06
CA ALA A 167 -16.28 6.98 -19.66
C ALA A 167 -15.87 8.37 -19.13
N CYS A 168 -14.64 8.78 -19.42
CA CYS A 168 -14.08 10.07 -19.03
C CYS A 168 -13.42 10.76 -20.21
N ASP A 169 -14.00 11.89 -20.65
CA ASP A 169 -13.55 12.64 -21.84
C ASP A 169 -12.15 13.27 -21.70
N GLN A 170 -11.60 13.30 -20.49
CA GLN A 170 -10.31 13.90 -20.20
C GLN A 170 -9.13 13.07 -20.71
N TYR A 171 -9.31 11.77 -20.92
CA TYR A 171 -8.21 10.89 -21.29
C TYR A 171 -7.99 10.84 -22.79
N ILE A 172 -6.72 10.78 -23.18
CA ILE A 172 -6.30 10.71 -24.59
C ILE A 172 -5.73 9.34 -24.97
N GLY A 173 -5.62 8.43 -24.00
CA GLY A 173 -5.08 7.08 -24.11
C GLY A 173 -4.69 6.55 -22.73
N GLY A 174 -4.18 5.32 -22.67
CA GLY A 174 -3.73 4.73 -21.42
C GLY A 174 -3.02 3.39 -21.60
N LEU A 175 -2.66 2.77 -20.48
CA LEU A 175 -2.04 1.44 -20.43
C LEU A 175 -2.87 0.55 -19.51
N LEU A 176 -3.44 -0.51 -20.06
CA LEU A 176 -4.13 -1.54 -19.30
C LEU A 176 -3.14 -2.63 -18.90
N ASP A 177 -3.05 -2.93 -17.61
CA ASP A 177 -2.33 -4.06 -17.05
C ASP A 177 -3.33 -5.12 -16.55
N MET A 178 -3.39 -6.25 -17.25
CA MET A 178 -4.31 -7.35 -16.91
C MET A 178 -3.85 -8.20 -15.71
N THR A 179 -2.64 -7.99 -15.20
CA THR A 179 -2.19 -8.60 -13.94
C THR A 179 -2.41 -7.68 -12.74
N GLY A 180 -2.60 -6.38 -13.00
CA GLY A 180 -3.16 -5.44 -12.03
C GLY A 180 -4.62 -5.79 -11.71
N GLY A 181 -5.29 -4.90 -10.99
CA GLY A 181 -6.67 -5.15 -10.57
C GLY A 181 -7.06 -4.43 -9.29
N HIS A 182 -8.10 -4.93 -8.62
CA HIS A 182 -8.53 -4.37 -7.35
C HIS A 182 -9.18 -5.38 -6.42
N ILE A 183 -9.29 -4.99 -5.15
CA ILE A 183 -9.71 -5.80 -4.01
C ILE A 183 -10.47 -4.94 -2.99
N HIS A 184 -11.19 -5.59 -2.10
CA HIS A 184 -11.56 -5.06 -0.80
C HIS A 184 -10.37 -5.19 0.18
N PRO A 185 -9.63 -4.10 0.45
CA PRO A 185 -8.32 -4.18 1.09
C PRO A 185 -8.35 -4.62 2.56
N LEU A 186 -9.38 -4.23 3.33
CA LEU A 186 -9.52 -4.69 4.72
C LEU A 186 -9.84 -6.20 4.77
N ASN A 187 -10.77 -6.69 3.95
CA ASN A 187 -11.06 -8.13 3.83
C ASN A 187 -9.84 -8.95 3.40
N LEU A 188 -8.95 -8.43 2.55
CA LEU A 188 -7.67 -9.09 2.27
C LEU A 188 -6.85 -9.25 3.56
N ALA A 189 -6.64 -8.15 4.31
CA ALA A 189 -5.88 -8.20 5.56
C ALA A 189 -6.51 -9.12 6.62
N LEU A 190 -7.84 -9.12 6.75
CA LEU A 190 -8.55 -10.00 7.67
C LEU A 190 -8.43 -11.48 7.27
N GLY A 191 -8.51 -11.78 5.97
CA GLY A 191 -8.29 -13.14 5.46
C GLY A 191 -6.86 -13.62 5.63
N GLU A 192 -5.86 -12.75 5.40
CA GLU A 192 -4.46 -13.07 5.68
C GLU A 192 -4.20 -13.30 7.17
N ALA A 193 -4.84 -12.53 8.05
CA ALA A 193 -4.75 -12.75 9.49
C ALA A 193 -5.38 -14.08 9.93
N ALA A 194 -6.53 -14.45 9.37
CA ALA A 194 -7.13 -15.77 9.60
C ALA A 194 -6.22 -16.91 9.09
N ALA A 195 -5.52 -16.70 7.98
CA ALA A 195 -4.53 -17.64 7.47
C ALA A 195 -3.30 -17.77 8.40
N VAL A 196 -2.80 -16.66 8.95
CA VAL A 196 -1.74 -16.67 9.98
C VAL A 196 -2.16 -17.54 11.17
N GLU A 197 -3.38 -17.37 11.65
CA GLU A 197 -3.93 -18.12 12.79
C GLU A 197 -4.10 -19.61 12.46
N THR A 198 -4.55 -19.94 11.26
CA THR A 198 -4.70 -21.32 10.77
C THR A 198 -3.36 -22.06 10.69
N LEU A 199 -2.27 -21.34 10.39
CA LEU A 199 -0.91 -21.88 10.38
C LEU A 199 -0.25 -21.93 11.77
N GLY A 200 -0.98 -21.57 12.83
CA GLY A 200 -0.49 -21.60 14.21
C GLY A 200 0.26 -20.35 14.67
N GLY A 201 0.23 -19.26 13.89
CA GLY A 201 0.70 -17.95 14.33
C GLY A 201 -0.30 -17.30 15.30
N THR A 202 0.20 -16.45 16.20
CA THR A 202 -0.65 -15.72 17.15
C THR A 202 -0.64 -14.23 16.85
N ILE A 203 -1.81 -13.62 16.78
CA ILE A 203 -1.97 -12.16 16.62
C ILE A 203 -2.58 -11.59 17.89
N TYR A 204 -1.90 -10.63 18.51
CA TYR A 204 -2.43 -9.87 19.63
C TYR A 204 -2.80 -8.46 19.17
N GLU A 205 -4.09 -8.13 19.25
CA GLU A 205 -4.60 -6.77 19.02
C GLU A 205 -4.48 -5.93 20.31
N GLN A 206 -4.67 -4.61 20.22
CA GLN A 206 -4.58 -3.69 21.36
C GLN A 206 -3.26 -3.81 22.15
N SER A 207 -2.19 -4.22 21.47
CA SER A 207 -0.90 -4.62 22.03
C SER A 207 0.22 -3.78 21.44
N ALA A 208 0.08 -2.47 21.56
CA ALA A 208 1.05 -1.52 21.01
C ALA A 208 2.45 -1.80 21.58
N ALA A 209 3.41 -2.02 20.68
CA ALA A 209 4.82 -2.08 21.04
C ALA A 209 5.27 -0.68 21.49
N ILE A 210 5.74 -0.57 22.74
CA ILE A 210 6.15 0.71 23.34
C ILE A 210 7.67 0.83 23.48
N ARG A 211 8.38 -0.30 23.48
CA ARG A 211 9.84 -0.34 23.61
C ARG A 211 10.40 -1.64 23.03
N ILE A 212 11.57 -1.55 22.40
CA ILE A 212 12.36 -2.70 21.96
C ILE A 212 13.66 -2.71 22.77
N GLU A 213 13.84 -3.72 23.60
CA GLU A 213 15.14 -4.01 24.21
C GLU A 213 15.97 -4.79 23.19
N ARG A 214 17.06 -4.18 22.70
CA ARG A 214 17.96 -4.78 21.72
C ARG A 214 18.96 -5.72 22.40
N GLY A 215 19.44 -6.72 21.67
CA GLY A 215 20.41 -7.71 22.14
C GLY A 215 20.36 -8.98 21.30
N ALA A 216 21.05 -10.03 21.73
CA ALA A 216 21.04 -11.32 21.03
C ALA A 216 19.65 -11.97 20.98
N ASN A 217 18.83 -11.75 22.02
CA ASN A 217 17.43 -12.19 22.10
C ASN A 217 16.57 -10.97 22.43
N PRO A 218 16.18 -10.17 21.43
CA PRO A 218 15.51 -8.91 21.67
C PRO A 218 14.10 -9.11 22.24
N VAL A 219 13.65 -8.12 23.01
CA VAL A 219 12.35 -8.17 23.70
C VAL A 219 11.51 -6.97 23.30
N VAL A 220 10.29 -7.23 22.80
CA VAL A 220 9.29 -6.20 22.50
C VAL A 220 8.35 -6.07 23.67
N HIS A 221 8.29 -4.88 24.27
CA HIS A 221 7.42 -4.59 25.41
C HIS A 221 6.11 -3.96 24.94
N THR A 222 5.00 -4.39 25.53
CA THR A 222 3.69 -3.74 25.45
C THR A 222 3.28 -3.23 26.85
N ALA A 223 2.10 -2.64 26.98
CA ALA A 223 1.63 -2.15 28.27
C ALA A 223 1.38 -3.28 29.31
N GLN A 224 1.03 -4.48 28.85
CA GLN A 224 0.56 -5.58 29.72
C GLN A 224 1.33 -6.90 29.51
N GLY A 225 2.33 -6.89 28.64
CA GLY A 225 3.16 -8.06 28.39
C GLY A 225 4.40 -7.75 27.57
N LYS A 226 5.12 -8.81 27.21
CA LYS A 226 6.34 -8.72 26.40
C LYS A 226 6.54 -9.99 25.58
N VAL A 227 7.16 -9.82 24.41
CA VAL A 227 7.53 -10.93 23.53
C VAL A 227 9.05 -11.01 23.44
N ARG A 228 9.61 -12.14 23.83
CA ARG A 228 11.03 -12.46 23.63
C ARG A 228 11.16 -13.26 22.35
N ALA A 229 11.99 -12.77 21.43
CA ALA A 229 12.15 -13.37 20.10
C ALA A 229 13.62 -13.54 19.72
N LYS A 230 13.88 -14.39 18.72
CA LYS A 230 15.19 -14.45 18.06
C LYS A 230 15.35 -13.32 17.05
N PHE A 231 14.26 -13.00 16.35
CA PHE A 231 14.19 -11.93 15.36
C PHE A 231 12.97 -11.02 15.57
N ILE A 232 13.09 -9.75 15.18
CA ILE A 232 11.99 -8.79 15.13
C ILE A 232 11.81 -8.30 13.70
N ILE A 233 10.56 -8.20 13.25
CA ILE A 233 10.20 -7.48 12.02
C ILE A 233 9.39 -6.23 12.40
N VAL A 234 9.91 -5.06 12.06
CA VAL A 234 9.24 -3.77 12.26
C VAL A 234 8.47 -3.39 11.00
N ALA A 235 7.14 -3.50 11.06
CA ALA A 235 6.21 -3.31 9.95
C ALA A 235 5.11 -2.25 10.23
N GLY A 236 5.39 -1.30 11.13
CA GLY A 236 4.42 -0.27 11.56
C GLY A 236 4.22 0.90 10.58
N ASN A 237 5.09 1.06 9.58
CA ASN A 237 5.04 2.12 8.56
C ASN A 237 4.72 3.51 9.16
N ALA A 238 3.67 4.21 8.67
CA ALA A 238 3.26 5.54 9.13
C ALA A 238 2.82 5.61 10.61
N TYR A 239 2.67 4.47 11.28
CA TYR A 239 2.11 4.36 12.63
C TYR A 239 3.16 3.97 13.69
N LEU A 240 4.43 3.85 13.31
CA LEU A 240 5.52 3.46 14.20
C LEU A 240 5.83 4.50 15.30
N GLY A 241 5.43 5.76 15.09
CA GLY A 241 5.77 6.86 15.98
C GLY A 241 7.29 6.97 16.16
N ASN A 242 7.75 7.01 17.41
CA ASN A 242 9.17 7.05 17.77
C ASN A 242 9.67 5.72 18.36
N LEU A 243 9.00 4.59 18.12
CA LEU A 243 9.45 3.28 18.64
C LEU A 243 10.87 2.94 18.17
N VAL A 244 11.21 3.33 16.93
CA VAL A 244 12.56 3.22 16.35
C VAL A 244 12.96 4.58 15.77
N PRO A 245 13.63 5.44 16.55
CA PRO A 245 13.96 6.81 16.14
C PRO A 245 14.75 6.91 14.82
N GLU A 246 15.63 5.94 14.55
CA GLU A 246 16.43 5.88 13.32
C GLU A 246 15.57 5.74 12.06
N LEU A 247 14.41 5.09 12.18
CA LEU A 247 13.45 4.91 11.09
C LEU A 247 12.50 6.12 10.96
N ALA A 248 12.11 6.71 12.09
CA ALA A 248 11.24 7.89 12.13
C ALA A 248 11.88 9.13 11.47
N ALA A 249 13.21 9.24 11.48
CA ALA A 249 13.95 10.34 10.86
C ALA A 249 13.99 10.29 9.32
N LYS A 250 13.73 9.11 8.73
CA LYS A 250 13.90 8.83 7.29
C LYS A 250 12.60 8.92 6.48
N SER A 251 11.52 9.34 7.12
CA SER A 251 10.18 9.18 6.57
C SER A 251 9.18 10.22 7.10
N MET A 252 8.09 10.43 6.37
CA MET A 252 7.03 11.36 6.74
C MET A 252 5.64 10.79 6.44
N PRO A 253 4.69 10.83 7.39
CA PRO A 253 3.32 10.43 7.12
C PRO A 253 2.62 11.47 6.23
N CYS A 254 1.87 10.97 5.24
CA CYS A 254 1.05 11.75 4.33
C CYS A 254 -0.38 11.17 4.32
N GLY A 255 -1.39 12.03 4.30
CA GLY A 255 -2.78 11.61 4.20
C GLY A 255 -3.30 11.70 2.77
N THR A 256 -3.93 10.65 2.27
CA THR A 256 -4.75 10.67 1.05
C THR A 256 -6.23 10.59 1.42
N GLN A 257 -7.09 11.17 0.60
CA GLN A 257 -8.51 11.28 0.88
C GLN A 257 -9.30 10.36 -0.05
N VAL A 258 -10.35 9.75 0.47
CA VAL A 258 -11.24 8.87 -0.29
C VAL A 258 -12.68 9.19 0.05
N ILE A 259 -13.55 9.16 -0.97
CA ILE A 259 -15.00 9.16 -0.82
C ILE A 259 -15.58 7.89 -1.44
N THR A 260 -16.79 7.52 -1.01
CA THR A 260 -17.55 6.43 -1.62
C THR A 260 -19.00 6.83 -1.73
N THR A 261 -19.56 6.64 -2.93
CA THR A 261 -20.96 6.96 -3.20
C THR A 261 -21.91 6.00 -2.47
N GLU A 262 -23.20 6.32 -2.47
CA GLU A 262 -24.26 5.32 -2.35
C GLU A 262 -24.14 4.24 -3.45
N PRO A 263 -24.75 3.05 -3.29
CA PRO A 263 -24.76 2.03 -4.34
C PRO A 263 -25.37 2.61 -5.61
N LEU A 264 -24.66 2.50 -6.73
CA LEU A 264 -25.16 2.95 -8.02
C LEU A 264 -26.01 1.84 -8.65
N SER A 265 -26.97 2.22 -9.51
CA SER A 265 -27.64 1.22 -10.35
C SER A 265 -26.64 0.59 -11.31
N ASP A 266 -26.92 -0.64 -11.77
CA ASP A 266 -26.07 -1.32 -12.74
C ASP A 266 -25.92 -0.52 -14.04
N GLU A 267 -26.99 0.15 -14.47
CA GLU A 267 -26.96 1.03 -15.64
C GLU A 267 -26.01 2.20 -15.41
N LEU A 268 -26.14 2.91 -14.28
CA LEU A 268 -25.29 4.06 -13.99
C LEU A 268 -23.82 3.63 -13.83
N ALA A 269 -23.54 2.56 -13.08
CA ALA A 269 -22.19 2.04 -12.89
C ALA A 269 -21.52 1.66 -14.23
N LYS A 270 -22.26 1.04 -15.16
CA LYS A 270 -21.77 0.72 -16.51
C LYS A 270 -21.47 1.98 -17.34
N THR A 271 -22.15 3.10 -17.11
CA THR A 271 -21.80 4.37 -17.78
C THR A 271 -20.53 5.01 -17.24
N LEU A 272 -19.92 4.51 -16.15
CA LEU A 272 -18.66 5.02 -15.59
C LEU A 272 -17.48 4.13 -16.00
N LEU A 273 -17.62 2.83 -15.69
CA LEU A 273 -16.58 1.82 -15.79
C LEU A 273 -17.19 0.55 -16.39
N PRO A 274 -17.41 0.49 -17.72
CA PRO A 274 -18.14 -0.62 -18.35
C PRO A 274 -17.48 -1.99 -18.14
N GLN A 275 -16.16 -2.03 -17.97
CA GLN A 275 -15.35 -3.24 -17.78
C GLN A 275 -14.96 -3.47 -16.31
N ASP A 276 -15.35 -2.59 -15.39
CA ASP A 276 -15.09 -2.72 -13.94
C ASP A 276 -13.58 -2.82 -13.59
N TYR A 277 -12.71 -2.30 -14.46
CA TYR A 277 -11.29 -2.10 -14.16
C TYR A 277 -11.10 -0.94 -13.19
N CYS A 278 -10.06 -1.02 -12.37
CA CYS A 278 -9.66 0.14 -11.58
C CYS A 278 -8.82 1.10 -12.43
N VAL A 279 -8.94 2.38 -12.18
CA VAL A 279 -8.25 3.42 -12.95
C VAL A 279 -7.46 4.33 -12.02
N GLU A 280 -6.25 4.69 -12.44
CA GLU A 280 -5.50 5.81 -11.89
C GLU A 280 -4.99 6.69 -13.02
N ASP A 281 -4.99 8.01 -12.83
CA ASP A 281 -4.44 8.92 -13.82
C ASP A 281 -2.92 9.12 -13.67
N CYS A 282 -2.27 9.57 -14.74
CA CYS A 282 -0.81 9.76 -14.76
C CYS A 282 -0.33 11.11 -14.19
N ASN A 283 -1.16 11.86 -13.45
CA ASN A 283 -0.71 13.09 -12.80
C ASN A 283 0.17 12.76 -11.58
N TYR A 284 0.99 13.71 -11.14
CA TYR A 284 1.80 13.55 -9.93
C TYR A 284 0.94 13.44 -8.67
N LEU A 285 -0.12 14.26 -8.59
CA LEU A 285 -1.19 14.13 -7.62
C LEU A 285 -2.37 13.45 -8.29
N LEU A 286 -2.22 12.14 -8.49
CA LEU A 286 -3.17 11.33 -9.23
C LEU A 286 -4.54 11.27 -8.56
N ASP A 287 -5.57 11.15 -9.40
CA ASP A 287 -6.89 10.70 -9.00
C ASP A 287 -7.04 9.22 -9.39
N TYR A 288 -7.67 8.44 -8.51
CA TYR A 288 -7.87 7.00 -8.71
C TYR A 288 -9.27 6.59 -8.28
N TYR A 289 -9.82 5.60 -8.97
CA TYR A 289 -11.18 5.14 -8.68
C TYR A 289 -11.44 3.72 -9.19
N ARG A 290 -12.49 3.12 -8.64
CA ARG A 290 -13.00 1.78 -8.99
C ARG A 290 -14.41 1.60 -8.47
N LEU A 291 -15.10 0.56 -8.92
CA LEU A 291 -16.34 0.10 -8.31
C LEU A 291 -16.07 -0.88 -7.16
N SER A 292 -16.87 -0.78 -6.10
CA SER A 292 -16.99 -1.83 -5.09
C SER A 292 -17.80 -3.04 -5.62
N ALA A 293 -17.89 -4.11 -4.82
CA ALA A 293 -18.71 -5.27 -5.15
C ALA A 293 -20.21 -4.91 -5.28
N ASP A 294 -20.70 -4.03 -4.41
CA ASP A 294 -22.07 -3.48 -4.41
C ASP A 294 -22.22 -2.21 -5.27
N LYS A 295 -21.32 -2.01 -6.26
CA LYS A 295 -21.42 -0.96 -7.29
C LYS A 295 -21.43 0.47 -6.77
N ARG A 296 -20.78 0.73 -5.64
CA ARG A 296 -20.42 2.10 -5.23
C ARG A 296 -19.17 2.54 -5.97
N LEU A 297 -19.09 3.81 -6.36
CA LEU A 297 -17.84 4.36 -6.85
C LEU A 297 -16.98 4.75 -5.64
N ILE A 298 -15.83 4.10 -5.51
CA ILE A 298 -14.77 4.51 -4.59
C ILE A 298 -13.85 5.44 -5.37
N PHE A 299 -13.71 6.68 -4.92
CA PHE A 299 -12.91 7.70 -5.58
C PHE A 299 -11.93 8.30 -4.59
N GLY A 300 -10.64 8.22 -4.88
CA GLY A 300 -9.59 8.78 -4.08
C GLY A 300 -8.73 9.75 -4.87
N GLY A 301 -8.08 10.64 -4.13
CA GLY A 301 -7.26 11.69 -4.69
C GLY A 301 -6.86 12.69 -3.63
N GLY A 302 -6.09 13.69 -4.04
CA GLY A 302 -5.59 14.71 -3.11
C GLY A 302 -4.55 14.16 -2.12
N VAL A 303 -3.75 15.08 -1.59
CA VAL A 303 -2.73 14.78 -0.58
C VAL A 303 -2.72 15.90 0.46
N VAL A 304 -2.78 15.51 1.73
CA VAL A 304 -2.52 16.40 2.87
C VAL A 304 -1.19 16.00 3.49
N TYR A 305 -0.19 16.86 3.33
CA TYR A 305 1.14 16.66 3.88
C TYR A 305 1.13 16.82 5.41
N GLY A 306 1.74 15.87 6.11
CA GLY A 306 1.73 15.82 7.57
C GLY A 306 0.51 15.10 8.18
N ALA A 307 -0.31 14.43 7.36
CA ALA A 307 -1.40 13.54 7.80
C ALA A 307 -2.42 14.19 8.75
N ARG A 308 -2.74 15.48 8.53
CA ARG A 308 -3.88 16.14 9.18
C ARG A 308 -5.16 15.77 8.44
N ASP A 309 -6.19 15.38 9.17
CA ASP A 309 -7.51 15.18 8.57
C ASP A 309 -8.09 16.53 8.12
N PRO A 310 -8.47 16.69 6.85
CA PRO A 310 -9.13 17.91 6.41
C PRO A 310 -10.53 17.99 7.03
N ALA A 311 -10.98 19.21 7.32
CA ALA A 311 -12.29 19.44 7.94
C ALA A 311 -13.47 18.93 7.10
N ASN A 312 -13.31 18.84 5.77
CA ASN A 312 -14.32 18.31 4.87
C ASN A 312 -13.64 17.59 3.68
N ILE A 313 -13.58 16.27 3.74
CA ILE A 313 -13.01 15.41 2.68
C ILE A 313 -13.85 15.49 1.41
N GLU A 314 -15.17 15.48 1.53
CA GLU A 314 -16.09 15.50 0.39
C GLU A 314 -15.90 16.76 -0.46
N ALA A 315 -15.74 17.92 0.17
CA ALA A 315 -15.50 19.19 -0.54
C ALA A 315 -14.21 19.19 -1.38
N ILE A 316 -13.23 18.35 -1.03
CA ILE A 316 -11.96 18.23 -1.76
C ILE A 316 -12.12 17.26 -2.95
N ILE A 317 -12.81 16.14 -2.74
CA ILE A 317 -12.83 15.02 -3.71
C ILE A 317 -14.03 15.05 -4.64
N ARG A 318 -15.20 15.48 -4.18
CA ARG A 318 -16.42 15.57 -5.02
C ARG A 318 -16.21 16.40 -6.30
N PRO A 319 -15.52 17.56 -6.30
CA PRO A 319 -15.27 18.30 -7.54
C PRO A 319 -14.44 17.52 -8.56
N LYS A 320 -13.47 16.71 -8.10
CA LYS A 320 -12.65 15.84 -8.97
C LYS A 320 -13.47 14.70 -9.54
N MET A 321 -14.30 14.05 -8.70
CA MET A 321 -15.24 13.01 -9.13
C MET A 321 -16.22 13.53 -10.18
N ILE A 322 -16.82 14.71 -9.98
CA ILE A 322 -17.76 15.33 -10.94
C ILE A 322 -17.04 15.74 -12.23
N LYS A 323 -15.77 16.16 -12.14
CA LYS A 323 -14.97 16.49 -13.32
C LYS A 323 -14.75 15.23 -14.19
N ALA A 324 -14.46 14.10 -13.57
CA ALA A 324 -14.30 12.82 -14.26
C ALA A 324 -15.65 12.27 -14.76
N PHE A 325 -16.69 12.37 -13.94
CA PHE A 325 -18.02 11.78 -14.18
C PHE A 325 -19.14 12.79 -13.85
N PRO A 326 -19.48 13.69 -14.78
CA PRO A 326 -20.49 14.73 -14.57
C PRO A 326 -21.88 14.20 -14.16
N GLN A 327 -22.22 12.98 -14.60
CA GLN A 327 -23.47 12.30 -14.29
C GLN A 327 -23.65 11.97 -12.79
N LEU A 328 -22.58 12.04 -11.99
CA LEU A 328 -22.63 11.78 -10.54
C LEU A 328 -22.96 13.01 -9.69
N LYS A 329 -23.27 14.16 -10.31
CA LYS A 329 -23.50 15.43 -9.59
C LYS A 329 -24.49 15.33 -8.42
N ASN A 330 -25.54 14.55 -8.58
CA ASN A 330 -26.63 14.42 -7.60
C ASN A 330 -26.53 13.17 -6.72
N VAL A 331 -25.52 12.32 -6.94
CA VAL A 331 -25.32 11.09 -6.17
C VAL A 331 -24.84 11.45 -4.75
N LYS A 332 -25.37 10.74 -3.76
CA LYS A 332 -24.99 10.89 -2.35
C LYS A 332 -23.63 10.26 -2.10
N ILE A 333 -22.85 10.90 -1.23
CA ILE A 333 -21.63 10.32 -0.65
C ILE A 333 -21.99 9.69 0.70
N ASP A 334 -21.79 8.38 0.83
CA ASP A 334 -22.10 7.63 2.06
C ASP A 334 -20.89 7.57 3.01
N TYR A 335 -19.67 7.56 2.46
CA TYR A 335 -18.46 7.46 3.26
C TYR A 335 -17.39 8.44 2.77
N ALA A 336 -16.61 8.95 3.71
CA ALA A 336 -15.42 9.76 3.44
C ALA A 336 -14.37 9.49 4.53
N TRP A 337 -13.13 9.19 4.15
CA TRP A 337 -12.07 8.91 5.11
C TRP A 337 -10.68 9.29 4.59
N THR A 338 -9.73 9.36 5.52
CA THR A 338 -8.30 9.54 5.22
C THR A 338 -7.56 8.21 5.38
N GLY A 339 -6.67 7.92 4.45
CA GLY A 339 -5.64 6.89 4.57
C GLY A 339 -4.27 7.52 4.77
N ASN A 340 -3.50 7.06 5.76
CA ASN A 340 -2.12 7.53 5.95
C ASN A 340 -1.14 6.57 5.29
N PHE A 341 -0.27 7.10 4.44
CA PHE A 341 0.89 6.38 3.92
C PHE A 341 2.17 7.07 4.37
N LEU A 342 3.30 6.38 4.21
CA LEU A 342 4.60 6.90 4.59
C LEU A 342 5.42 7.22 3.34
N LEU A 343 5.83 8.48 3.23
CA LEU A 343 6.64 9.01 2.15
C LEU A 343 8.12 9.03 2.55
N THR A 344 8.99 8.65 1.63
CA THR A 344 10.45 8.74 1.76
C THR A 344 10.99 9.78 0.78
N LEU A 345 12.17 10.35 1.06
CA LEU A 345 12.75 11.37 0.19
C LEU A 345 13.06 10.83 -1.22
N SER A 346 13.57 9.59 -1.31
CA SER A 346 13.82 8.90 -2.59
C SER A 346 12.54 8.42 -3.27
N ARG A 347 11.40 8.40 -2.56
CA ARG A 347 10.16 7.71 -2.92
C ARG A 347 10.33 6.20 -3.17
N LEU A 348 11.48 5.65 -2.82
CA LEU A 348 11.72 4.21 -2.87
C LEU A 348 11.40 3.59 -1.50
N PRO A 349 10.98 2.31 -1.49
CA PRO A 349 10.78 1.61 -0.23
C PRO A 349 12.08 1.49 0.57
N GLN A 350 11.94 1.45 1.89
CA GLN A 350 13.06 1.27 2.81
C GLN A 350 12.96 -0.09 3.47
N VAL A 351 13.88 -0.99 3.13
CA VAL A 351 14.01 -2.32 3.75
C VAL A 351 15.39 -2.39 4.37
N GLY A 352 15.54 -3.04 5.52
CA GLY A 352 16.88 -3.24 6.04
C GLY A 352 16.89 -3.90 7.40
N ARG A 353 18.06 -3.84 8.03
CA ARG A 353 18.32 -4.43 9.34
C ARG A 353 18.99 -3.42 10.27
N LEU A 354 18.68 -3.49 11.55
CA LEU A 354 19.32 -2.77 12.65
C LEU A 354 19.96 -3.81 13.57
N GLY A 355 21.29 -3.75 13.72
CA GLY A 355 22.04 -4.82 14.37
C GLY A 355 21.92 -6.14 13.60
N ASP A 356 21.83 -7.26 14.31
CA ASP A 356 21.88 -8.59 13.71
C ASP A 356 20.50 -9.24 13.50
N ASN A 357 19.47 -8.77 14.21
CA ASN A 357 18.20 -9.50 14.33
C ASN A 357 16.94 -8.63 14.34
N ILE A 358 17.03 -7.33 14.04
CA ILE A 358 15.87 -6.44 13.88
C ILE A 358 15.76 -6.02 12.43
N TYR A 359 14.79 -6.55 11.71
CA TYR A 359 14.50 -6.25 10.32
C TYR A 359 13.36 -5.25 10.21
N TYR A 360 13.30 -4.49 9.14
CA TYR A 360 12.22 -3.53 8.92
C TYR A 360 11.86 -3.40 7.45
N SER A 361 10.61 -3.01 7.20
CA SER A 361 10.16 -2.49 5.91
C SER A 361 9.18 -1.34 6.12
N GLN A 362 9.46 -0.20 5.51
CA GLN A 362 8.65 1.01 5.59
C GLN A 362 8.73 1.85 4.32
N GLY A 363 7.88 2.87 4.20
CA GLY A 363 8.13 3.94 3.23
C GLY A 363 7.78 3.60 1.78
N CYS A 364 6.72 2.81 1.57
CA CYS A 364 6.23 2.41 0.25
C CYS A 364 5.71 3.57 -0.63
N SER A 365 5.66 4.81 -0.12
CA SER A 365 5.44 6.04 -0.90
C SER A 365 4.21 6.02 -1.81
N GLY A 366 3.11 5.44 -1.32
CA GLY A 366 1.83 5.33 -2.02
C GLY A 366 1.63 4.01 -2.77
N HIS A 367 2.68 3.25 -3.07
CA HIS A 367 2.64 2.00 -3.83
C HIS A 367 2.83 0.80 -2.89
N GLY A 368 1.91 0.66 -1.92
CA GLY A 368 2.06 -0.30 -0.84
C GLY A 368 1.52 -1.68 -1.14
N VAL A 369 0.42 -1.81 -1.89
CA VAL A 369 -0.34 -3.07 -1.97
C VAL A 369 0.52 -4.21 -2.48
N THR A 370 1.05 -4.13 -3.70
CA THR A 370 1.92 -5.17 -4.29
C THR A 370 3.27 -5.28 -3.56
N TYR A 371 3.93 -4.16 -3.32
CA TYR A 371 5.25 -4.12 -2.68
C TYR A 371 5.28 -4.76 -1.29
N THR A 372 4.28 -4.51 -0.44
CA THR A 372 4.30 -5.02 0.95
C THR A 372 4.17 -6.55 1.02
N HIS A 373 3.47 -7.16 0.07
CA HIS A 373 3.40 -8.62 -0.05
C HIS A 373 4.73 -9.21 -0.55
N LEU A 374 5.41 -8.52 -1.48
CA LEU A 374 6.77 -8.87 -1.87
C LEU A 374 7.77 -8.70 -0.71
N ALA A 375 7.69 -7.58 0.01
CA ALA A 375 8.57 -7.30 1.14
C ALA A 375 8.44 -8.37 2.23
N GLY A 376 7.23 -8.88 2.48
CA GLY A 376 7.03 -10.01 3.39
C GLY A 376 7.79 -11.27 2.99
N LYS A 377 7.76 -11.61 1.69
CA LYS A 377 8.55 -12.72 1.12
C LYS A 377 10.05 -12.51 1.32
N VAL A 378 10.54 -11.34 0.95
CA VAL A 378 11.97 -11.00 0.99
C VAL A 378 12.51 -10.94 2.43
N LEU A 379 11.72 -10.43 3.38
CA LEU A 379 12.07 -10.47 4.80
C LEU A 379 12.17 -11.92 5.30
N ALA A 380 11.22 -12.78 4.95
CA ALA A 380 11.26 -14.19 5.32
C ALA A 380 12.46 -14.93 4.69
N GLU A 381 12.82 -14.63 3.44
CA GLU A 381 14.01 -15.16 2.76
C GLU A 381 15.30 -14.75 3.51
N ALA A 382 15.41 -13.48 3.91
CA ALA A 382 16.56 -13.00 4.69
C ALA A 382 16.73 -13.75 6.02
N LEU A 383 15.62 -13.98 6.75
CA LEU A 383 15.64 -14.74 8.02
C LEU A 383 16.02 -16.22 7.83
N ARG A 384 15.91 -16.75 6.61
CA ARG A 384 16.33 -18.11 6.22
C ARG A 384 17.77 -18.19 5.70
N GLY A 385 18.51 -17.07 5.74
CA GLY A 385 19.87 -16.99 5.21
C GLY A 385 19.95 -16.76 3.69
N GLN A 386 18.84 -16.39 3.04
CA GLN A 386 18.79 -16.08 1.61
C GLN A 386 18.67 -14.56 1.42
N ALA A 387 19.80 -13.84 1.57
CA ALA A 387 19.79 -12.39 1.66
C ALA A 387 19.88 -11.64 0.32
N GLU A 388 20.21 -12.27 -0.82
CA GLU A 388 20.50 -11.54 -2.08
C GLU A 388 19.38 -10.58 -2.51
N ARG A 389 18.13 -11.02 -2.44
CA ARG A 389 16.95 -10.20 -2.79
C ARG A 389 16.66 -9.13 -1.73
N PHE A 390 16.97 -9.42 -0.48
CA PHE A 390 16.87 -8.47 0.63
C PHE A 390 17.91 -7.38 0.51
N ASP A 391 19.16 -7.74 0.20
CA ASP A 391 20.28 -6.82 0.01
C ASP A 391 19.99 -5.85 -1.15
N ALA A 392 19.35 -6.32 -2.23
CA ALA A 392 18.91 -5.45 -3.33
C ALA A 392 17.94 -4.33 -2.89
N PHE A 393 17.06 -4.59 -1.92
CA PHE A 393 16.24 -3.53 -1.32
C PHE A 393 16.99 -2.72 -0.26
N ALA A 394 17.88 -3.37 0.51
CA ALA A 394 18.63 -2.72 1.59
C ALA A 394 19.67 -1.71 1.08
N ASP A 395 20.17 -1.93 -0.15
CA ASP A 395 21.09 -1.03 -0.86
C ASP A 395 20.39 0.20 -1.47
N LEU A 396 19.05 0.26 -1.46
CA LEU A 396 18.33 1.45 -1.90
C LEU A 396 18.66 2.64 -0.97
N PRO A 397 18.75 3.87 -1.51
CA PRO A 397 19.18 5.00 -0.70
C PRO A 397 18.14 5.40 0.36
N HIS A 398 18.58 5.41 1.62
CA HIS A 398 17.78 5.74 2.80
C HIS A 398 18.15 7.11 3.39
N TYR A 399 17.79 8.18 2.68
CA TYR A 399 18.12 9.54 3.09
C TYR A 399 17.23 10.04 4.24
N PRO A 400 17.80 10.68 5.29
CA PRO A 400 17.01 11.50 6.19
C PRO A 400 16.48 12.74 5.46
N PHE A 401 15.37 13.32 5.93
CA PHE A 401 14.91 14.60 5.42
C PHE A 401 15.88 15.72 5.85
N PRO A 402 16.31 16.63 4.95
CA PRO A 402 17.10 17.79 5.33
C PRO A 402 16.37 18.62 6.39
N GLY A 403 17.03 18.89 7.53
CA GLY A 403 16.41 19.56 8.69
C GLY A 403 15.41 18.70 9.50
N GLY A 404 15.41 17.38 9.29
CA GLY A 404 14.71 16.41 10.12
C GLY A 404 13.19 16.60 10.17
N GLN A 405 12.59 16.29 11.33
CA GLN A 405 11.13 16.33 11.50
C GLN A 405 10.52 17.73 11.34
N MET A 406 11.29 18.80 11.55
CA MET A 406 10.80 20.18 11.45
C MET A 406 10.61 20.62 9.99
N LEU A 407 11.51 20.24 9.07
CA LEU A 407 11.50 20.72 7.69
C LEU A 407 10.86 19.74 6.68
N ARG A 408 10.60 18.48 7.06
CA ARG A 408 10.02 17.48 6.13
C ARG A 408 8.68 17.92 5.51
N THR A 409 7.79 18.54 6.30
CA THR A 409 6.47 18.99 5.82
C THR A 409 6.56 20.15 4.83
N PRO A 410 7.21 21.31 5.16
CA PRO A 410 7.30 22.42 4.22
C PRO A 410 8.06 22.06 2.94
N LEU A 411 9.13 21.26 3.00
CA LEU A 411 9.88 20.84 1.82
C LEU A 411 9.03 19.98 0.88
N THR A 412 8.23 19.06 1.43
CA THR A 412 7.37 18.20 0.61
C THR A 412 6.22 19.00 -0.01
N ALA A 413 5.64 19.95 0.72
CA ALA A 413 4.58 20.82 0.20
C ALA A 413 5.07 21.68 -0.98
N LEU A 414 6.30 22.20 -0.92
CA LEU A 414 6.93 22.91 -2.04
C LEU A 414 7.11 22.02 -3.28
N GLY A 415 7.59 20.79 -3.08
CA GLY A 415 7.71 19.81 -4.16
C GLY A 415 6.36 19.52 -4.82
N ALA A 416 5.31 19.33 -4.03
CA ALA A 416 3.95 19.10 -4.51
C ALA A 416 3.40 20.26 -5.35
N TRP A 417 3.63 21.49 -4.90
CA TRP A 417 3.24 22.69 -5.63
C TRP A 417 3.95 22.78 -6.98
N TYR A 418 5.27 22.54 -7.01
CA TYR A 418 6.05 22.51 -8.26
C TYR A 418 5.52 21.47 -9.25
N TYR A 419 5.31 20.23 -8.80
CA TYR A 419 4.83 19.16 -9.67
C TYR A 419 3.39 19.39 -10.14
N SER A 420 2.51 19.92 -9.28
CA SER A 420 1.15 20.26 -9.68
C SER A 420 1.13 21.38 -10.73
N LEU A 421 2.02 22.37 -10.63
CA LEU A 421 2.17 23.41 -11.64
C LEU A 421 2.67 22.83 -12.96
N ARG A 422 3.68 21.95 -12.91
CA ARG A 422 4.22 21.26 -14.09
C ARG A 422 3.13 20.47 -14.82
N ASP A 423 2.32 19.71 -14.10
CA ASP A 423 1.26 18.88 -14.68
C ASP A 423 0.15 19.75 -15.32
N ARG A 424 -0.22 20.87 -14.70
CA ARG A 424 -1.19 21.84 -15.27
C ARG A 424 -0.70 22.49 -16.56
N LEU A 425 0.61 22.65 -16.69
CA LEU A 425 1.25 23.24 -17.86
C LEU A 425 1.59 22.20 -18.94
N GLY A 426 1.35 20.91 -18.68
CA GLY A 426 1.63 19.81 -19.62
C GLY A 426 3.12 19.49 -19.81
N PHE A 427 3.97 19.89 -18.86
CA PHE A 427 5.43 19.85 -19.00
C PHE A 427 6.12 18.54 -18.72
#